data_AF-A0A0R3KDZ4-F1
#
_entry.id   AF-A0A0R3KDZ4-F1
#
_cell.length_a   1.000
_cell.length_b   1.000
_cell.length_c   1.000
_cell.angle_alpha   90.00
_cell.angle_beta   90.00
_cell.angle_gamma   90.00
#
_symmetry.space_group_name_H-M   'P 1'
#
loop_
_entity.id
_entity.type
_entity.pdbx_description
1 polymer ?
#
loop_
_entity_poly.entity_id
_entity_poly.type
_entity_poly.pdbx_seq_one_letter_code
_entity_poly.pdbx_strand_id
1 'polypeptide(L)' 'MSATGAATTRQIRTKAVLWVAIGAGLLLLLIANSHLVYVAIVSQPECVAHVRQGEGSAKDGKFSAARSSCTPR' A
#
# COMPACT_ATOMS: atom_id res chain seq x y z
N MET A 1 5.71 35.52 44.60
CA MET A 1 4.77 35.28 43.47
C MET A 1 5.62 35.07 42.21
N SER A 2 5.14 34.29 41.22
CA SER A 2 5.84 33.95 39.94
C SER A 2 6.57 32.60 39.86
N ALA A 3 5.88 31.49 40.14
CA ALA A 3 6.26 30.16 39.64
C ALA A 3 5.19 29.52 38.72
N THR A 4 4.01 30.15 38.61
CA THR A 4 2.84 29.60 37.92
C THR A 4 2.92 29.65 36.39
N GLY A 5 3.83 30.44 35.81
CA GLY A 5 3.98 30.57 34.35
C GLY A 5 4.75 29.44 33.67
N ALA A 6 5.84 28.96 34.28
CA ALA A 6 6.72 27.97 33.66
C ALA A 6 6.08 26.57 33.52
N ALA A 7 5.25 26.18 34.49
CA ALA A 7 4.55 24.90 34.46
C ALA A 7 3.52 24.84 33.31
N THR A 8 2.76 25.92 33.12
CA THR A 8 1.71 26.01 32.09
C THR A 8 2.30 25.99 30.68
N THR A 9 3.38 26.75 30.42
CA THR A 9 4.04 26.78 29.10
C THR A 9 4.67 25.43 28.74
N ARG A 10 5.28 24.73 29.70
CA ARG A 10 5.85 23.39 29.48
C ARG A 10 4.76 22.36 29.14
N GLN A 11 3.62 22.41 29.85
CA GLN A 11 2.48 21.52 29.59
C GLN A 11 1.86 21.75 28.20
N ILE A 12 1.73 23.01 27.76
CA ILE A 12 1.22 23.34 26.42
C ILE A 12 2.17 22.81 25.33
N ARG A 13 3.49 22.96 25.50
CA ARG A 13 4.47 22.44 24.54
C ARG A 13 4.41 20.91 24.42
N THR A 14 4.29 20.19 25.53
CA THR A 14 4.17 18.71 25.48
C THR A 14 2.88 18.26 24.79
N LYS A 15 1.74 18.91 25.08
CA LYS A 15 0.47 18.63 24.41
C LYS A 15 0.54 18.93 22.91
N ALA A 16 1.15 20.05 22.52
CA ALA A 16 1.34 20.40 21.12
C ALA A 16 2.20 19.36 20.39
N VAL A 17 3.32 18.93 20.99
CA VAL A 17 4.18 17.87 20.43
C VAL A 17 3.42 16.55 20.29
N LEU A 18 2.61 16.16 21.28
CA LEU A 18 1.78 14.95 21.19
C LEU A 18 0.77 15.04 20.03
N TRP A 19 0.06 16.16 19.90
CA TRP A 19 -0.88 16.35 18.80
C TRP A 19 -0.21 16.36 17.43
N VAL A 20 0.98 16.97 17.31
CA VAL A 20 1.78 16.91 16.09
C VAL A 20 2.20 15.48 15.77
N ALA A 21 2.65 14.70 16.77
CA ALA A 21 3.03 13.31 16.57
C ALA A 21 1.83 12.45 16.12
N ILE A 22 0.67 12.63 16.75
CA ILE A 22 -0.57 11.94 16.36
C ILE A 22 -0.96 12.32 14.93
N GLY A 23 -0.96 13.62 14.60
CA GLY A 23 -1.30 14.10 13.26
C GLY A 23 -0.34 13.57 12.19
N ALA A 24 0.96 13.58 12.47
CA ALA A 24 1.98 13.03 11.57
C ALA A 24 1.81 11.52 11.38
N GLY A 25 1.54 10.77 12.44
CA GLY A 25 1.28 9.34 12.37
C GLY A 25 0.04 8.99 11.54
N LEU A 26 -1.05 9.74 11.75
CA LEU A 26 -2.28 9.56 10.99
C LEU A 26 -2.08 9.90 9.51
N LEU A 27 -1.38 10.99 9.21
CA LEU A 27 -1.06 11.38 7.85
C LEU A 27 -0.21 10.33 7.14
N LEU A 28 0.83 9.80 7.81
CA LEU A 28 1.66 8.71 7.29
C LEU A 28 0.83 7.47 6.95
N LEU A 29 -0.05 7.04 7.85
CA LEU A 29 -0.91 5.88 7.65
C LEU A 29 -1.82 6.08 6.43
N LEU A 30 -2.44 7.25 6.31
CA LEU A 30 -3.32 7.58 5.19
C LEU A 30 -2.55 7.58 3.86
N ILE A 31 -1.37 8.20 3.80
CA ILE A 31 -0.54 8.23 2.59
C ILE A 31 -0.13 6.81 2.19
N ALA A 32 0.38 6.01 3.14
CA ALA A 32 0.83 4.65 2.86
C ALA A 32 -0.31 3.77 2.31
N ASN A 33 -1.48 3.80 2.95
CA ASN A 33 -2.62 3.00 2.50
C ASN A 33 -3.17 3.50 1.16
N SER A 34 -3.21 4.82 0.94
CA SER A 34 -3.65 5.39 -0.35
C SER A 34 -2.73 4.97 -1.49
N HIS A 35 -1.42 4.89 -1.23
CA HIS A 35 -0.45 4.40 -2.21
C HIS A 35 -0.70 2.93 -2.59
N LEU A 36 -1.03 2.07 -1.61
CA LEU A 36 -1.37 0.67 -1.90
C LEU A 36 -2.62 0.55 -2.78
N VAL A 37 -3.65 1.34 -2.51
CA VAL A 37 -4.86 1.39 -3.35
C VAL A 37 -4.53 1.88 -4.76
N TYR A 38 -3.72 2.94 -4.88
CA TYR A 38 -3.27 3.45 -6.18
C TYR A 38 -2.54 2.36 -6.97
N VAL A 39 -1.56 1.68 -6.37
CA VAL A 39 -0.82 0.59 -7.02
C VAL A 39 -1.77 -0.52 -7.46
N ALA A 40 -2.70 -0.94 -6.60
CA ALA A 40 -3.66 -2.01 -6.93
C ALA A 40 -4.51 -1.69 -8.17
N ILE A 41 -4.86 -0.41 -8.38
CA ILE A 41 -5.66 0.02 -9.53
C ILE A 41 -4.78 0.25 -10.77
N VAL A 42 -3.59 0.81 -10.59
CA VAL A 42 -2.74 1.30 -11.69
C VAL A 42 -1.86 0.20 -12.29
N SER A 43 -1.55 -0.86 -11.56
CA SER A 43 -0.65 -1.94 -11.99
C SER A 43 -1.15 -2.80 -13.14
N GLN A 44 -2.15 -2.35 -13.92
CA GLN A 44 -2.76 -3.08 -15.04
C GLN A 44 -3.42 -4.38 -14.54
N PRO A 45 -4.65 -4.31 -13.99
CA PRO A 45 -5.51 -5.47 -13.82
C PRO A 45 -6.14 -5.90 -15.15
N GLU A 46 -5.64 -5.39 -16.28
CA GLU A 46 -6.00 -5.84 -17.61
C GLU A 46 -5.66 -7.32 -17.67
N CYS A 47 -6.67 -8.14 -17.39
CA CYS A 47 -6.64 -9.57 -17.54
C CYS A 47 -6.14 -9.84 -18.95
N VAL A 48 -4.87 -10.18 -19.06
CA VAL A 48 -4.29 -10.79 -20.26
C VAL A 48 -5.30 -11.84 -20.68
N ALA A 49 -5.84 -11.73 -21.90
CA ALA A 49 -6.87 -12.66 -22.39
C ALA A 49 -6.43 -14.05 -21.99
N HIS A 50 -7.19 -14.68 -21.07
CA HIS A 50 -6.74 -15.85 -20.33
C HIS A 50 -6.62 -17.00 -21.33
N VAL A 51 -5.49 -17.07 -22.04
CA VAL A 51 -5.17 -18.13 -22.97
C VAL A 51 -5.05 -19.38 -22.12
N ARG A 52 -5.95 -20.34 -22.32
CA ARG A 52 -5.84 -21.61 -21.62
C ARG A 52 -4.46 -22.19 -21.89
N GLN A 53 -3.93 -22.96 -20.95
CA GLN A 53 -2.72 -23.76 -21.18
C GLN A 53 -2.89 -24.55 -22.48
N GLY A 54 -2.13 -24.18 -23.52
CA GLY A 54 -2.21 -24.77 -24.86
C GLY A 54 -2.92 -23.94 -25.94
N GLU A 55 -3.59 -22.83 -25.61
CA GLU A 55 -4.26 -21.95 -26.60
C GLU A 55 -3.38 -20.78 -27.08
N GLY A 56 -2.36 -20.40 -26.32
CA GLY A 56 -1.36 -19.43 -26.77
C GLY A 56 -0.51 -20.05 -27.88
N SER A 57 -0.57 -19.49 -29.10
CA SER A 57 0.26 -19.94 -30.23
C SER A 57 1.74 -19.87 -29.84
N ALA A 58 2.36 -21.02 -29.58
CA ALA A 58 3.80 -21.19 -29.45
C ALA A 58 4.49 -21.05 -30.82
N LYS A 59 4.16 -20.01 -31.58
CA LYS A 59 4.89 -19.66 -32.79
C LYS A 59 6.17 -18.93 -32.38
N ASP A 60 7.29 -19.53 -32.77
CA ASP A 60 8.65 -19.00 -32.84
C ASP A 60 8.98 -17.89 -31.83
N GLY A 61 9.37 -18.30 -30.62
CA GLY A 61 9.98 -17.42 -29.62
C GLY A 61 9.03 -16.73 -28.63
N LYS A 62 7.73 -17.04 -28.65
CA LYS A 62 6.77 -16.47 -27.68
C LYS A 62 6.54 -17.40 -26.48
N PHE A 63 6.61 -16.84 -25.27
CA PHE A 63 6.28 -17.53 -24.02
C PHE A 63 4.76 -17.66 -23.85
N SER A 64 4.31 -18.82 -23.37
CA SER A 64 2.90 -19.11 -23.06
C SER A 64 2.81 -19.78 -21.68
N ALA A 65 1.63 -19.77 -21.06
CA ALA A 65 1.44 -20.37 -19.74
C ALA A 65 1.73 -21.89 -19.77
N ALA A 66 2.63 -22.35 -18.91
CA ALA A 66 3.01 -23.76 -18.79
C ALA A 66 1.82 -24.62 -18.31
N ARG A 67 1.62 -25.83 -18.86
CA ARG A 67 0.49 -26.74 -18.55
C ARG A 67 0.53 -27.28 -17.11
N SER A 68 -0.63 -27.44 -16.45
CA SER A 68 -0.69 -28.02 -15.10
C SER A 68 -0.34 -29.50 -15.14
N SER A 69 0.38 -29.98 -14.12
CA SER A 69 0.79 -31.38 -13.99
C SER A 69 -0.25 -32.27 -13.29
N CYS A 70 -1.45 -31.74 -13.03
CA CYS A 70 -2.49 -32.48 -12.34
C CYS A 70 -3.17 -33.48 -13.29
N THR A 71 -3.36 -34.72 -12.82
CA THR A 71 -4.22 -35.70 -13.49
C THR A 71 -5.68 -35.37 -13.18
N PRO A 72 -6.56 -35.19 -14.18
CA PRO A 72 -7.99 -35.02 -13.94
C PRO A 72 -8.54 -36.24 -13.18
N ARG A 73 -9.37 -35.99 -12.17
CA ARG A 73 -10.13 -37.01 -11.44
C ARG A 73 -11.45 -37.26 -12.15
#